data_AF-A0A7X9NK11-F1
#
_entry.id   AF-A0A7X9NK11-F1
#
_cell.length_a   1.000
_cell.length_b   1.000
_cell.length_c   1.000
_cell.angle_alpha   90.00
_cell.angle_beta   90.00
_cell.angle_gamma   90.00
#
_symmetry.space_group_name_H-M   'P 1'
#
loop_
_entity.id
_entity.type
_entity.pdbx_description
1 polymer ?
#
loop_
_entity_poly.entity_id
_entity_poly.type
_entity_poly.pdbx_seq_one_letter_code
_entity_poly.pdbx_strand_id
1 'polypeptide(L)'
;MAHEIGIQLASELWGDHFQVLVATHIDKPTHIHNHFVINSVSFIDGYRYNHCRASYQAMRDASDRLCLEYGLSVVEPKGWNSTKPYAQWLAEKQGQSGTDLIRQEIDEVIADSMTDKQFFYRLKQKGYTIKMGKDITVRPLWRDRGIKLERHFGSAYSYEGICQRLMDNLS
;
A
#
# COMPACT_ATOMS: atom_id res chain seq x y z
N MET A 1 13.39 20.63 -17.21
CA MET A 1 13.81 20.06 -15.91
C MET A 1 13.21 18.67 -15.65
N ALA A 2 11.94 18.50 -15.26
CA ALA A 2 11.42 17.17 -14.91
C ALA A 2 11.57 16.11 -16.02
N HIS A 3 11.27 16.49 -17.27
CA HIS A 3 11.46 15.60 -18.43
C HIS A 3 12.94 15.24 -18.65
N GLU A 4 13.82 16.23 -18.57
CA GLU A 4 15.27 16.07 -18.75
C GLU A 4 15.89 15.13 -17.71
N ILE A 5 15.54 15.32 -16.43
CA ILE A 5 15.92 14.39 -15.35
C ILE A 5 15.40 12.98 -15.64
N GLY A 6 14.17 12.87 -16.15
CA GLY A 6 13.57 11.59 -16.55
C GLY A 6 14.34 10.90 -17.67
N ILE A 7 14.79 11.64 -18.69
CA ILE A 7 15.61 11.11 -19.78
C ILE A 7 16.97 10.63 -19.26
N GLN A 8 17.64 11.40 -18.39
CA GLN A 8 18.92 11.00 -17.80
C GLN A 8 18.78 9.74 -16.95
N LEU A 9 17.76 9.68 -16.10
CA LEU A 9 17.47 8.50 -15.27
C LEU A 9 17.20 7.26 -16.15
N ALA A 10 16.42 7.42 -17.21
CA ALA A 10 16.11 6.32 -18.11
C ALA A 10 17.33 5.82 -18.89
N SER A 11 18.19 6.74 -19.32
CA SER A 11 19.45 6.42 -19.98
C SER A 11 20.37 5.63 -19.05
N GLU A 12 20.54 6.07 -17.80
CA GLU A 12 21.42 5.42 -16.82
C GLU A 12 20.94 4.02 -16.42
N LEU A 13 19.64 3.86 -16.19
CA LEU A 13 19.12 2.59 -15.66
C LEU A 13 18.85 1.53 -16.73
N TRP A 14 18.49 1.95 -17.94
CA TRP A 14 17.94 1.05 -18.94
C TRP A 14 18.53 1.23 -20.34
N GLY A 15 19.11 2.40 -20.66
CA GLY A 15 19.48 2.78 -22.04
C GLY A 15 20.45 1.84 -22.74
N ASP A 16 21.29 1.15 -21.99
CA ASP A 16 22.28 0.21 -22.55
C ASP A 16 21.66 -1.11 -23.06
N HIS A 17 20.50 -1.51 -22.53
CA HIS A 17 19.94 -2.86 -22.77
C HIS A 17 18.45 -2.85 -23.15
N PHE A 18 17.69 -1.82 -22.79
CA PHE A 18 16.25 -1.74 -23.01
C PHE A 18 15.84 -0.44 -23.68
N GLN A 19 14.87 -0.53 -24.59
CA GLN A 19 14.22 0.64 -25.15
C GLN A 19 13.26 1.22 -24.11
N VAL A 20 13.29 2.53 -23.90
CA VAL A 20 12.43 3.23 -22.93
C VAL A 20 11.77 4.44 -23.57
N LEU A 21 10.46 4.56 -23.39
CA LEU A 21 9.70 5.77 -23.68
C LEU A 21 9.50 6.56 -22.39
N VAL A 22 9.85 7.85 -22.43
CA VAL A 22 9.66 8.79 -21.31
C VAL A 22 8.59 9.80 -21.70
N ALA A 23 7.54 9.89 -20.89
CA ALA A 23 6.47 10.88 -21.06
C ALA A 23 6.34 11.70 -19.78
N THR A 24 6.18 13.02 -19.88
CA THR A 24 6.04 13.90 -18.71
C THR A 24 4.67 14.53 -18.69
N HIS A 25 3.95 14.34 -17.59
CA HIS A 25 2.69 15.03 -17.34
C HIS A 25 2.96 16.38 -16.67
N ILE A 26 2.38 17.43 -17.25
CA ILE A 26 2.46 18.82 -16.80
C ILE A 26 1.07 19.45 -16.64
N ASP A 27 0.02 18.65 -16.71
CA ASP A 27 -1.39 19.06 -16.64
C ASP A 27 -1.75 19.63 -15.26
N LYS A 28 -1.06 19.21 -14.20
CA LYS A 28 -1.24 19.69 -12.83
C LYS A 28 0.01 20.44 -12.35
N PRO A 29 -0.10 21.76 -12.06
CA PRO A 29 1.05 22.58 -11.64
C PRO A 29 1.82 22.04 -10.43
N THR A 30 1.13 21.34 -9.53
CA THR A 30 1.70 20.77 -8.29
C THR A 30 2.09 19.29 -8.39
N HIS A 31 1.86 18.64 -9.53
CA HIS A 31 2.04 17.20 -9.71
C HIS A 31 2.72 16.86 -11.05
N ILE A 32 3.83 17.53 -11.33
CA ILE A 32 4.65 17.20 -12.51
C ILE A 32 5.34 15.86 -12.27
N HIS A 33 5.14 14.88 -13.15
CA HIS A 33 5.73 13.55 -13.02
C HIS A 33 6.04 12.92 -14.37
N ASN A 34 6.97 11.96 -14.35
CA ASN A 34 7.34 11.16 -15.51
C ASN A 34 6.67 9.79 -15.48
N HIS A 35 6.26 9.31 -16.65
CA HIS A 35 5.94 7.93 -16.93
C HIS A 35 7.06 7.30 -17.75
N PHE A 36 7.44 6.08 -17.38
CA PHE A 36 8.41 5.26 -18.09
C PHE A 36 7.71 4.02 -18.64
N VAL A 37 7.83 3.79 -19.94
CA VAL A 37 7.41 2.55 -20.59
C VAL A 37 8.66 1.85 -21.09
N ILE A 38 9.01 0.74 -20.45
CA ILE A 38 10.24 -0.01 -20.68
C ILE A 38 9.88 -1.26 -21.49
N ASN A 39 10.62 -1.53 -22.56
CA ASN A 39 10.51 -2.82 -23.23
C ASN A 39 10.91 -3.93 -22.26
N SER A 40 10.05 -4.93 -22.08
CA SER A 40 10.30 -5.99 -21.12
C SER A 40 11.42 -6.94 -21.54
N VAL A 41 11.86 -6.90 -22.81
CA VAL A 41 12.92 -7.74 -23.36
C VAL A 41 14.07 -6.87 -23.85
N SER A 42 15.29 -7.26 -23.48
CA SER A 42 16.52 -6.57 -23.86
C SER A 42 16.78 -6.71 -25.36
N PHE A 43 17.19 -5.61 -26.00
CA PHE A 43 17.54 -5.60 -27.43
C PHE A 43 18.97 -6.07 -27.70
N ILE A 44 19.76 -6.28 -26.64
CA ILE A 44 21.15 -6.76 -26.73
C ILE A 44 21.21 -8.29 -26.66
N ASP A 45 20.57 -8.87 -25.64
CA ASP A 45 20.75 -10.30 -25.28
C ASP A 45 19.43 -11.10 -25.21
N GLY A 46 18.28 -10.44 -25.36
CA GLY A 46 16.97 -11.09 -25.32
C GLY A 46 16.51 -11.50 -23.92
N TYR A 47 17.22 -11.12 -22.85
CA TYR A 47 16.77 -11.38 -21.49
C TYR A 47 15.64 -10.45 -21.07
N ARG A 48 14.76 -10.96 -20.21
CA ARG A 48 13.65 -10.19 -19.67
C ARG A 48 14.14 -9.25 -18.55
N TYR A 49 13.64 -8.02 -18.53
CA TYR A 49 13.86 -7.08 -17.44
C TYR A 49 13.50 -7.72 -16.09
N ASN A 50 14.45 -7.68 -15.15
CA ASN A 50 14.30 -8.28 -13.83
C ASN A 50 13.96 -7.20 -12.80
N HIS A 51 12.67 -7.02 -12.55
CA HIS A 51 12.20 -6.12 -11.49
C HIS A 51 12.29 -6.81 -10.12
N CYS A 52 13.36 -6.51 -9.38
CA CYS A 52 13.63 -7.01 -8.05
C CYS A 52 13.98 -5.88 -7.07
N ARG A 53 14.08 -6.21 -5.78
CA ARG A 53 14.40 -5.23 -4.73
C ARG A 53 15.71 -4.47 -4.98
N ALA A 54 16.72 -5.14 -5.54
CA ALA A 54 17.99 -4.50 -5.88
C ALA A 54 17.82 -3.48 -7.04
N SER A 55 17.09 -3.85 -8.09
CA SER A 55 16.80 -2.92 -9.20
C SER A 55 15.99 -1.70 -8.76
N TYR A 56 15.07 -1.88 -7.81
CA TYR A 56 14.30 -0.79 -7.22
C TYR A 56 15.20 0.14 -6.38
N GLN A 57 16.12 -0.42 -5.59
CA GLN A 57 17.05 0.38 -4.80
C GLN A 57 17.98 1.20 -5.71
N ALA A 58 18.54 0.59 -6.77
CA ALA A 58 19.37 1.29 -7.75
C ALA A 58 18.62 2.45 -8.43
N MET A 59 17.35 2.23 -8.81
CA MET A 59 16.50 3.28 -9.36
C MET A 59 16.28 4.44 -8.38
N ARG A 60 16.04 4.13 -7.10
CA ARG A 60 15.88 5.14 -6.06
C ARG A 60 17.16 5.94 -5.87
N ASP A 61 18.29 5.27 -5.74
CA ASP A 61 19.59 5.91 -5.48
C ASP A 61 19.98 6.83 -6.65
N ALA A 62 19.79 6.37 -7.89
CA ALA A 62 20.03 7.19 -9.09
C ALA A 62 19.06 8.39 -9.17
N SER A 63 17.76 8.17 -8.90
CA SER A 63 16.76 9.25 -8.89
C SER A 63 17.05 10.29 -7.80
N ASP A 64 17.37 9.86 -6.58
CA ASP A 64 17.66 10.75 -5.46
C ASP A 64 18.94 11.56 -5.75
N ARG A 65 19.99 10.91 -6.27
CA ARG A 65 21.22 11.59 -6.70
C ARG A 65 20.95 12.65 -7.78
N LEU A 66 20.22 12.31 -8.84
CA LEU A 66 19.87 13.26 -9.89
C LEU A 66 19.02 14.42 -9.35
N CYS A 67 18.06 14.16 -8.47
CA CYS A 67 17.31 15.24 -7.82
C CYS A 67 18.23 16.21 -7.06
N LEU A 68 19.19 15.70 -6.29
CA LEU A 68 20.15 16.53 -5.55
C LEU A 68 21.06 17.34 -6.48
N GLU A 69 21.56 16.73 -7.56
CA GLU A 69 22.39 17.42 -8.57
C GLU A 69 21.68 18.62 -9.21
N TYR A 70 20.35 18.51 -9.39
CA TYR A 70 19.51 19.60 -9.91
C TYR A 70 18.98 20.54 -8.82
N GLY A 71 19.44 20.42 -7.57
CA GLY A 71 19.02 21.27 -6.45
C GLY A 71 17.60 21.00 -5.96
N LEU A 72 17.05 19.82 -6.23
CA LEU A 72 15.74 19.37 -5.76
C LEU A 72 15.85 18.64 -4.42
N SER A 73 14.79 18.70 -3.64
CA SER A 73 14.68 17.92 -2.40
C SER A 73 14.43 16.44 -2.72
N VAL A 74 15.08 15.55 -1.98
CA VAL A 74 14.81 14.11 -2.01
C VAL A 74 13.95 13.68 -0.84
N VAL A 75 13.32 12.51 -0.97
CA VAL A 75 12.60 11.92 0.15
C VAL A 75 13.63 11.36 1.11
N GLU A 76 13.82 12.06 2.24
CA GLU A 76 14.64 11.58 3.36
C GLU A 76 14.37 10.09 3.61
N PRO A 77 15.42 9.25 3.74
CA PRO A 77 15.28 7.84 4.04
C PRO A 77 14.65 7.70 5.42
N LYS A 78 13.33 7.71 5.39
CA LYS A 78 12.47 7.18 6.42
C LYS A 78 12.93 5.75 6.63
N GLY A 79 13.68 5.51 7.72
CA GLY A 79 14.13 4.18 8.11
C GLY A 79 12.98 3.17 7.99
N TRP A 80 13.29 1.90 7.75
CA TRP A 80 12.38 0.82 7.31
C TRP A 80 11.03 0.69 8.07
N ASN A 81 10.85 1.40 9.18
CA ASN A 81 9.67 1.51 10.04
C ASN A 81 8.94 2.87 10.04
N SER A 82 9.27 3.83 9.17
CA SER A 82 8.80 5.22 9.33
C SER A 82 7.80 5.71 8.28
N THR A 83 7.33 4.82 7.40
CA THR A 83 5.99 5.01 6.85
C THR A 83 5.02 4.68 7.96
N LYS A 84 4.50 5.69 8.68
CA LYS A 84 3.32 5.50 9.52
C LYS A 84 2.30 4.80 8.63
N PRO A 85 1.86 3.60 9.00
CA PRO A 85 0.86 2.89 8.23
C PRO A 85 -0.33 3.82 7.99
N TYR A 86 -0.89 3.82 6.78
CA TYR A 86 -1.97 4.74 6.39
C TYR A 86 -3.07 4.84 7.46
N ALA A 87 -3.40 3.71 8.07
CA ALA A 87 -4.29 3.57 9.22
C ALA A 87 -3.87 4.38 10.46
N GLN A 88 -2.60 4.36 10.84
CA GLN A 88 -2.06 5.14 11.96
C GLN A 88 -2.02 6.64 11.65
N TRP A 89 -1.72 7.02 10.39
CA TRP A 89 -1.78 8.42 9.96
C TRP A 89 -3.22 8.95 9.95
N LEU A 90 -4.18 8.13 9.49
CA LEU A 90 -5.61 8.46 9.48
C LEU A 90 -6.17 8.61 10.90
N ALA A 91 -5.81 7.69 11.80
CA ALA A 91 -6.16 7.72 13.22
C ALA A 91 -5.71 9.03 13.90
N GLU A 92 -4.45 9.43 13.67
CA GLU A 92 -3.91 10.70 14.19
C GLU A 92 -4.58 11.94 13.58
N LYS A 93 -4.94 11.89 12.29
CA LYS A 93 -5.64 12.99 11.61
C LYS A 93 -7.09 13.14 12.06
N GLN A 94 -7.76 12.05 12.43
CA GLN A 94 -9.18 12.04 12.83
C GLN A 94 -9.38 12.03 14.36
N GLY A 95 -8.29 12.03 15.16
CA GLY A 95 -8.38 11.92 16.62
C GLY A 95 -8.90 10.57 17.12
N GLN A 96 -8.88 9.54 16.27
CA GLN A 96 -9.36 8.21 16.59
C GLN A 96 -8.20 7.33 17.07
N SER A 97 -8.43 6.41 18.02
CA SER A 97 -7.40 5.43 18.36
C SER A 97 -7.28 4.40 17.24
N GLY A 98 -6.11 3.79 17.06
CA GLY A 98 -5.94 2.71 16.06
C GLY A 98 -6.87 1.51 16.28
N THR A 99 -7.44 1.37 17.48
CA THR A 99 -8.48 0.39 17.80
C THR A 99 -9.86 0.83 17.28
N ASP A 100 -10.17 2.13 17.29
CA ASP A 100 -11.42 2.66 16.75
C ASP A 100 -11.48 2.55 15.23
N LEU A 101 -10.36 2.78 14.55
CA LEU A 101 -10.28 2.55 13.10
C LEU A 101 -10.53 1.09 12.73
N ILE A 102 -9.95 0.15 13.49
CA ILE A 102 -10.19 -1.29 13.27
C ILE A 102 -11.67 -1.61 13.50
N ARG A 103 -12.31 -1.01 14.50
CA ARG A 103 -13.76 -1.16 14.73
C ARG A 103 -14.56 -0.68 13.52
N GLN A 104 -14.27 0.53 13.03
CA GLN A 104 -14.95 1.10 11.87
C GLN A 104 -14.77 0.25 10.61
N GLU A 105 -13.54 -0.19 10.30
CA GLU A 105 -13.28 -1.04 9.14
C GLU A 105 -14.00 -2.39 9.24
N ILE A 106 -14.11 -2.97 10.45
CA ILE A 106 -14.91 -4.18 10.67
C ILE A 106 -16.40 -3.90 10.42
N ASP A 107 -16.93 -2.80 10.94
CA ASP A 107 -18.34 -2.44 10.75
C ASP A 107 -18.68 -2.20 9.28
N GLU A 108 -17.79 -1.53 8.54
CA GLU A 108 -17.90 -1.38 7.08
C GLU A 108 -17.92 -2.74 6.38
N VAL A 109 -17.01 -3.65 6.73
CA VAL A 109 -16.98 -4.98 6.10
C VAL A 109 -18.20 -5.80 6.47
N ILE A 110 -18.75 -5.66 7.68
CA ILE A 110 -20.02 -6.28 8.07
C ILE A 110 -21.14 -5.73 7.20
N ALA A 111 -21.28 -4.40 7.08
CA ALA A 111 -22.32 -3.76 6.28
C ALA A 111 -22.27 -4.17 4.80
N ASP A 112 -21.06 -4.35 4.25
CA ASP A 112 -20.92 -4.76 2.85
C ASP A 112 -21.20 -6.26 2.62
N SER A 113 -21.24 -7.07 3.68
CA SER A 113 -21.26 -8.54 3.62
C SER A 113 -22.62 -9.15 3.92
N MET A 114 -22.90 -10.26 3.23
CA MET A 114 -24.15 -11.03 3.33
C MET A 114 -23.94 -12.40 3.97
N THR A 115 -22.69 -12.86 4.06
CA THR A 115 -22.32 -14.15 4.66
C THR A 115 -21.03 -14.02 5.45
N ASP A 116 -20.85 -14.91 6.43
CA ASP A 116 -19.63 -15.06 7.24
C ASP A 116 -18.38 -15.26 6.35
N LYS A 117 -18.48 -16.10 5.32
CA LYS A 117 -17.41 -16.36 4.35
C LYS A 117 -17.01 -15.08 3.62
N GLN A 118 -18.00 -14.27 3.21
CA GLN A 118 -17.74 -13.00 2.52
C GLN A 118 -17.09 -11.99 3.45
N PHE A 119 -17.55 -11.90 4.70
CA PHE A 119 -16.95 -11.06 5.74
C PHE A 119 -15.47 -11.36 5.93
N PHE A 120 -15.10 -12.63 6.18
CA PHE A 120 -13.70 -13.00 6.37
C PHE A 120 -12.86 -12.85 5.10
N TYR A 121 -13.44 -13.11 3.94
CA TYR A 121 -12.78 -12.91 2.66
C TYR A 121 -12.40 -11.43 2.45
N ARG A 122 -13.34 -10.52 2.68
CA ARG A 122 -13.12 -9.07 2.54
C ARG A 122 -12.14 -8.52 3.57
N LEU A 123 -12.20 -8.99 4.82
CA LEU A 123 -11.20 -8.61 5.82
C LEU A 123 -9.78 -9.01 5.37
N LYS A 124 -9.61 -10.21 4.79
CA LYS A 124 -8.31 -10.62 4.22
C LYS A 124 -7.89 -9.73 3.06
N GLN A 125 -8.81 -9.35 2.16
CA GLN A 125 -8.52 -8.41 1.07
C GLN A 125 -8.06 -7.03 1.57
N LYS A 126 -8.61 -6.55 2.69
CA LYS A 126 -8.16 -5.33 3.38
C LYS A 126 -6.81 -5.50 4.13
N GLY A 127 -6.20 -6.69 4.08
CA GLY A 127 -4.89 -6.95 4.69
C GLY A 127 -4.96 -7.40 6.14
N TYR A 128 -6.08 -7.96 6.60
CA TYR A 128 -6.13 -8.56 7.93
C TYR A 128 -5.67 -10.02 7.93
N THR A 129 -4.80 -10.36 8.88
CA THR A 129 -4.61 -11.75 9.33
C THR A 129 -5.70 -12.09 10.35
N ILE A 130 -6.32 -13.26 10.20
CA ILE A 130 -7.45 -13.68 11.03
C ILE A 130 -7.10 -15.01 11.68
N LYS A 131 -7.25 -15.10 13.00
CA LYS A 131 -7.08 -16.34 13.76
C LYS A 131 -8.38 -16.66 14.49
N MET A 132 -8.95 -17.82 14.17
CA MET A 132 -10.13 -18.35 14.86
C MET A 132 -9.69 -19.03 16.16
N GLY A 133 -10.49 -18.85 17.20
CA GLY A 133 -10.28 -19.42 18.53
C GLY A 133 -11.51 -19.13 19.39
N LYS A 134 -11.36 -19.11 20.71
CA LYS A 134 -12.46 -18.70 21.62
C LYS A 134 -12.97 -17.28 21.32
N ASP A 135 -12.09 -16.40 20.86
CA ASP A 135 -12.41 -15.05 20.39
C ASP A 135 -11.68 -14.85 19.06
N ILE A 136 -12.35 -14.23 18.08
CA ILE A 136 -11.79 -13.95 16.76
C ILE A 136 -10.67 -12.92 16.95
N THR A 137 -9.46 -13.28 16.55
CA THR A 137 -8.33 -12.35 16.58
C THR A 137 -8.06 -11.81 15.19
N VAL A 138 -8.17 -10.50 15.01
CA VAL A 138 -7.81 -9.81 13.77
C VAL A 138 -6.53 -9.01 13.96
N ARG A 139 -5.64 -9.06 12.98
CA ARG A 139 -4.39 -8.29 13.00
C ARG A 139 -4.19 -7.62 11.66
N PRO A 140 -4.22 -6.28 11.59
CA PRO A 140 -3.85 -5.59 10.37
C PRO A 140 -2.33 -5.69 10.14
N LEU A 141 -1.89 -5.60 8.89
CA LEU A 141 -0.46 -5.69 8.52
C LEU A 141 0.43 -4.70 9.27
N TRP A 142 -0.14 -3.58 9.67
CA TRP A 142 0.57 -2.47 10.29
C TRP A 142 0.75 -2.58 11.81
N ARG A 143 0.17 -3.61 12.43
CA ARG A 143 0.22 -3.81 13.87
C ARG A 143 0.90 -5.13 14.21
N ASP A 144 1.83 -5.08 15.16
CA ASP A 144 2.54 -6.28 15.62
C ASP A 144 1.63 -7.24 16.39
N ARG A 145 0.62 -6.71 17.09
CA ARG A 145 -0.31 -7.48 17.93
C ARG A 145 -1.72 -7.48 17.34
N GLY A 146 -2.35 -8.65 17.31
CA GLY A 146 -3.76 -8.78 16.97
C GLY A 146 -4.69 -8.25 18.06
N ILE A 147 -5.86 -7.83 17.66
CA ILE A 147 -6.99 -7.46 18.52
C ILE A 147 -7.94 -8.65 18.61
N LYS A 148 -8.37 -8.96 19.83
CA LYS A 148 -9.47 -9.89 20.11
C LYS A 148 -10.80 -9.16 20.00
N LEU A 149 -11.65 -9.53 19.05
CA LEU A 149 -12.82 -8.75 18.66
C LEU A 149 -13.82 -8.61 19.81
N GLU A 150 -14.27 -9.72 20.39
CA GLU A 150 -15.27 -9.69 21.46
C GLU A 150 -14.70 -9.02 22.70
N ARG A 151 -13.46 -9.33 23.08
CA ARG A 151 -12.80 -8.72 24.25
C ARG A 151 -12.68 -7.20 24.14
N HIS A 152 -12.45 -6.66 22.94
CA HIS A 152 -12.20 -5.23 22.76
C HIS A 152 -13.45 -4.43 22.37
N PHE A 153 -14.43 -5.06 21.72
CA PHE A 153 -15.58 -4.37 21.14
C PHE A 153 -16.94 -4.87 21.67
N GLY A 154 -16.94 -5.93 22.49
CA GLY A 154 -18.13 -6.49 23.11
C GLY A 154 -18.77 -7.63 22.30
N SER A 155 -19.84 -8.21 22.83
CA SER A 155 -20.52 -9.40 22.29
C SER A 155 -21.08 -9.21 20.87
N ALA A 156 -21.37 -7.98 20.45
CA ALA A 156 -21.76 -7.68 19.06
C ALA A 156 -20.67 -8.04 18.02
N TYR A 157 -19.44 -8.24 18.48
CA TYR A 157 -18.28 -8.64 17.67
C TYR A 157 -17.82 -10.08 17.98
N SER A 158 -18.61 -10.87 18.72
CA SER A 158 -18.44 -12.32 18.75
C SER A 158 -18.78 -12.90 17.37
N TYR A 159 -18.46 -14.18 17.14
CA TYR A 159 -18.85 -14.84 15.89
C TYR A 159 -20.38 -14.82 15.70
N GLU A 160 -21.13 -15.13 16.75
CA GLU A 160 -22.59 -15.10 16.76
C GLU A 160 -23.13 -13.69 16.55
N GLY A 161 -22.54 -12.68 17.22
CA GLY A 161 -22.93 -11.28 17.06
C GLY A 161 -22.71 -10.78 15.63
N ILE A 162 -21.58 -11.13 15.01
CA ILE A 162 -21.29 -10.81 13.60
C ILE A 162 -22.29 -11.52 12.68
N CYS A 163 -22.53 -12.82 12.89
CA CYS A 163 -23.50 -13.57 12.08
C CYS A 163 -24.92 -12.97 12.17
N GLN A 164 -25.33 -12.49 13.35
CA GLN A 164 -26.62 -11.81 13.50
C GLN A 164 -26.69 -10.52 12.68
N ARG A 165 -25.66 -9.67 12.78
CA ARG A 165 -25.59 -8.42 12.00
C ARG A 165 -25.55 -8.66 10.49
N LEU A 166 -24.93 -9.76 10.04
CA LEU A 166 -24.93 -10.15 8.64
C LEU A 166 -26.31 -10.64 8.18
N MET A 167 -27.09 -11.29 9.05
CA MET A 167 -28.48 -11.65 8.77
C MET A 167 -29.37 -10.41 8.66
N ASP A 168 -29.15 -9.40 9.48
CA ASP A 168 -29.91 -8.14 9.43
C ASP A 168 -29.68 -7.37 8.10
N ASN A 169 -28.57 -7.62 7.39
CA ASN A 169 -28.34 -7.07 6.04
C ASN A 169 -29.17 -7.77 4.95
N LEU A 170 -29.75 -8.94 5.23
CA LEU A 170 -30.57 -9.72 4.31
C LEU A 170 -32.08 -9.44 4.46
N SER A 171 -32.48 -8.71 5.51
CA SER A 171 -33.86 -8.33 5.83
C SER A 171 -34.19 -6.90 5.41
#